data_AF-A0A9W6PJX1-F1
#
_entry.id   AF-A0A9W6PJX1-F1
#
_cell.length_a   1.000
_cell.length_b   1.000
_cell.length_c   1.000
_cell.angle_alpha   90.00
_cell.angle_beta   90.00
_cell.angle_gamma   90.00
#
_symmetry.space_group_name_H-M   'P 1'
#
loop_
_entity.id
_entity.type
_entity.pdbx_description
1 polymer ?
#
loop_
_entity_poly.entity_id
_entity_poly.type
_entity_poly.pdbx_seq_one_letter_code
_entity_poly.pdbx_strand_id
1 'polypeptide(L)'
;MDGRRNTGCLAAVLLVPGALLVLLSAGFTMELEDPLFVGLRDNTSGIAAAVLALGLLLVVTGAVVGLLGRGRGSRIAVVAVAVPLLAFGAWRATVLAPMLDCSGSLIARQDDGSYECYG
;
A
#
# COMPACT_ATOMS: atom_id res chain seq x y z
N MET A 1 19.98 4.80 29.86
CA MET A 1 18.86 3.86 29.60
C MET A 1 18.00 4.30 28.38
N ASP A 2 18.51 5.14 27.48
CA ASP A 2 17.66 5.84 26.47
C ASP A 2 17.41 5.13 25.15
N GLY A 3 18.28 4.22 24.71
CA GLY A 3 18.19 3.65 23.36
C GLY A 3 16.92 2.83 23.07
N ARG A 4 16.21 2.36 24.12
CA ARG A 4 15.05 1.46 24.00
C ARG A 4 13.73 2.20 23.75
N ARG A 5 13.57 3.43 24.25
CA ARG A 5 12.37 4.26 23.98
C ARG A 5 12.40 4.85 22.57
N ASN A 6 13.58 5.24 22.09
CA ASN A 6 13.71 5.92 20.80
C ASN A 6 13.42 4.98 19.62
N THR A 7 13.83 3.71 19.66
CA THR A 7 13.58 2.76 18.57
C THR A 7 12.10 2.41 18.41
N GLY A 8 11.37 2.24 19.52
CA GLY A 8 9.93 1.98 19.48
C GLY A 8 9.14 3.18 18.96
N CYS A 9 9.49 4.38 19.40
CA CYS A 9 8.85 5.61 18.92
C CYS A 9 9.12 5.83 17.42
N LEU A 10 10.35 5.63 16.98
CA LEU A 10 10.75 5.79 15.58
C LEU A 10 10.09 4.75 14.67
N ALA A 11 9.98 3.50 15.13
CA ALA A 11 9.21 2.47 14.41
C ALA A 11 7.73 2.84 14.28
N ALA A 12 7.10 3.38 15.33
CA ALA A 12 5.71 3.82 15.28
C ALA A 12 5.52 5.01 14.33
N VAL A 13 6.43 6.00 14.35
CA VAL A 13 6.43 7.15 13.45
C VAL A 13 6.56 6.73 11.98
N LEU A 14 7.15 5.57 11.68
CA LEU A 14 7.24 5.04 10.33
C LEU A 14 6.03 4.14 9.97
N LEU A 15 5.63 3.25 10.88
CA LEU A 15 4.57 2.28 10.64
C LEU A 15 3.19 2.92 10.48
N VAL A 16 2.86 3.94 11.28
CA VAL A 16 1.55 4.62 11.22
C VAL A 16 1.31 5.31 9.87
N PRO A 17 2.20 6.22 9.39
CA PRO A 17 2.01 6.81 8.07
C PRO A 17 2.17 5.79 6.95
N GLY A 18 3.03 4.78 7.10
CA GLY A 18 3.15 3.68 6.15
C GLY A 18 1.82 2.93 5.97
N ALA A 19 1.17 2.56 7.07
CA ALA A 19 -0.15 1.94 7.07
C ALA A 19 -1.21 2.83 6.43
N LEU A 20 -1.21 4.13 6.77
CA LEU A 20 -2.14 5.10 6.19
C LEU A 20 -1.98 5.19 4.68
N LEU A 21 -0.76 5.28 4.16
CA LEU A 21 -0.48 5.36 2.73
C LEU A 21 -0.87 4.08 1.99
N VAL A 22 -0.59 2.91 2.58
CA VAL A 22 -1.01 1.61 2.01
C VAL A 22 -2.53 1.55 1.88
N LEU A 23 -3.27 2.00 2.90
CA LEU A 23 -4.74 2.06 2.85
C LEU A 23 -5.24 3.14 1.88
N LEU A 24 -4.59 4.30 1.84
CA LEU A 24 -4.94 5.39 0.93
C LEU A 24 -4.78 4.99 -0.54
N SER A 25 -3.77 4.19 -0.86
CA SER A 25 -3.60 3.59 -2.19
C SER A 25 -4.82 2.78 -2.64
N ALA A 26 -5.49 2.09 -1.71
CA ALA A 26 -6.75 1.41 -2.00
C ALA A 26 -7.88 2.39 -2.31
N GLY A 27 -7.98 3.49 -1.56
CA GLY A 27 -8.98 4.54 -1.78
C GLY A 27 -8.91 5.15 -3.18
N PHE A 28 -7.71 5.30 -3.76
CA PHE A 28 -7.54 5.87 -5.10
C PHE A 28 -8.10 5.00 -6.24
N THR A 29 -8.30 3.70 -6.02
CA THR A 29 -8.79 2.78 -7.06
C THR A 29 -10.10 2.10 -6.71
N MET A 30 -10.74 2.43 -5.58
CA MET A 30 -12.05 1.86 -5.22
C MET A 30 -13.09 2.09 -6.31
N GLU A 31 -13.08 3.27 -6.96
CA GLU A 31 -13.99 3.54 -8.09
C GLU A 31 -13.64 2.74 -9.35
N LEU A 32 -12.38 2.32 -9.53
CA LEU A 32 -11.91 1.53 -10.68
C LEU A 32 -12.15 0.01 -10.50
N GLU A 33 -12.33 -0.42 -9.25
CA GLU A 33 -12.49 -1.82 -8.86
C GLU A 33 -13.95 -2.24 -8.68
N ASP A 34 -14.88 -1.30 -8.66
CA ASP A 34 -16.30 -1.58 -8.50
C ASP A 34 -16.89 -2.21 -9.77
N PRO A 35 -17.36 -3.47 -9.72
CA PRO A 35 -17.91 -4.18 -10.88
C PRO A 35 -19.26 -3.60 -11.36
N LEU A 36 -19.91 -2.74 -10.58
CA LEU A 36 -21.19 -2.13 -10.94
C LEU A 36 -21.02 -0.85 -11.77
N PHE A 37 -19.80 -0.35 -11.92
CA PHE A 37 -19.54 0.87 -12.70
C PHE A 37 -19.27 0.54 -14.16
N VAL A 38 -20.07 1.15 -15.04
CA VAL A 38 -19.96 1.03 -16.49
C VAL A 38 -19.54 2.40 -17.05
N GLY A 39 -18.32 2.53 -17.57
CA GLY A 39 -17.83 3.77 -18.17
C GLY A 39 -16.31 3.93 -18.20
N LEU A 40 -15.84 4.99 -18.86
CA LEU A 40 -14.42 5.37 -18.89
C LEU A 40 -14.05 6.18 -17.64
N ARG A 41 -12.88 5.91 -17.07
CA ARG A 41 -12.32 6.69 -15.96
C ARG A 41 -10.88 7.11 -16.19
N ASP A 42 -10.53 8.24 -15.57
CA ASP A 42 -9.15 8.67 -15.47
C ASP A 42 -8.35 7.62 -14.68
N ASN A 43 -7.26 7.17 -15.28
CA ASN A 43 -6.45 6.14 -14.67
C ASN A 43 -5.56 6.72 -13.57
N THR A 44 -6.05 6.68 -12.33
CA THR A 44 -5.31 7.07 -11.11
C THR A 44 -4.35 5.98 -10.62
N SER A 45 -4.25 4.82 -11.29
CA SER A 45 -3.43 3.68 -10.85
C SER A 45 -1.95 4.03 -10.68
N GLY A 46 -1.42 4.94 -11.51
CA GLY A 46 -0.03 5.43 -11.37
C GLY A 46 0.20 6.16 -10.04
N ILE A 47 -0.74 7.02 -9.63
CA ILE A 47 -0.70 7.71 -8.34
C ILE A 47 -0.86 6.69 -7.21
N ALA A 48 -1.83 5.78 -7.34
CA ALA A 48 -2.07 4.73 -6.36
C ALA A 48 -0.84 3.84 -6.14
N ALA A 49 -0.10 3.51 -7.20
CA ALA A 49 1.12 2.72 -7.15
C ALA A 49 2.27 3.48 -6.48
N ALA A 50 2.45 4.77 -6.79
CA ALA A 50 3.47 5.60 -6.14
C ALA A 50 3.20 5.74 -4.63
N VAL A 51 1.95 5.97 -4.25
CA VAL A 51 1.52 6.02 -2.84
C VAL A 51 1.73 4.67 -2.14
N LEU A 52 1.40 3.56 -2.81
CA LEU A 52 1.63 2.21 -2.29
C LEU A 52 3.12 1.94 -2.05
N ALA A 53 3.98 2.30 -3.01
CA ALA A 53 5.41 2.09 -2.93
C ALA A 53 6.03 2.86 -1.74
N LEU A 54 5.65 4.13 -1.57
CA LEU A 54 6.08 4.93 -0.41
C LEU A 54 5.57 4.34 0.91
N GLY A 55 4.30 3.92 0.95
CA GLY A 55 3.71 3.26 2.11
C GLY A 55 4.48 1.99 2.51
N LEU A 56 4.77 1.12 1.53
CA LEU A 56 5.51 -0.12 1.77
C LEU A 56 6.95 0.15 2.22
N LEU A 57 7.62 1.14 1.63
CA LEU A 57 8.97 1.52 2.05
C LEU A 57 8.99 1.93 3.54
N LEU A 58 8.00 2.72 3.98
CA LEU A 58 7.86 3.12 5.38
C LEU A 58 7.54 1.93 6.28
N VAL A 59 6.66 1.02 5.85
CA VAL A 59 6.33 -0.20 6.61
C VAL A 59 7.56 -1.09 6.78
N VAL A 60 8.33 -1.33 5.71
CA VAL A 60 9.57 -2.12 5.76
C VAL A 60 10.60 -1.45 6.67
N THR A 61 10.83 -0.16 6.51
CA THR A 61 11.79 0.58 7.34
C THR A 61 11.38 0.57 8.81
N GLY A 62 10.10 0.84 9.10
CA GLY A 62 9.54 0.79 10.45
C GLY A 62 9.62 -0.61 11.06
N ALA A 63 9.39 -1.67 10.27
CA ALA A 63 9.54 -3.04 10.70
C ALA A 63 11.00 -3.38 11.05
N VAL A 64 11.96 -3.01 10.19
CA VAL A 64 13.39 -3.22 10.44
C VAL A 64 13.83 -2.51 11.71
N VAL A 65 13.51 -1.22 11.85
CA VAL A 65 13.82 -0.42 13.05
C VAL A 65 13.20 -1.04 14.31
N GLY A 66 11.93 -1.47 14.22
CA GLY A 66 11.20 -2.09 15.33
C GLY A 66 11.76 -3.45 15.74
N LEU A 67 12.22 -4.25 14.78
CA LEU A 67 12.80 -5.58 15.02
C LEU A 67 14.20 -5.52 15.64
N LEU A 68 14.99 -4.51 15.28
CA LEU A 68 16.32 -4.25 15.86
C LEU A 68 16.24 -3.82 17.34
N GLY A 69 15.09 -3.38 17.84
CA GLY A 69 14.85 -3.11 19.26
C GLY A 69 14.97 -4.36 20.15
N ARG A 70 15.39 -4.19 21.42
CA ARG A 70 15.62 -5.31 22.38
C ARG A 70 14.36 -5.80 23.14
N GLY A 71 13.15 -5.38 22.74
CA GLY A 71 11.90 -5.72 23.44
C GLY A 71 11.13 -6.85 22.75
N ARG A 72 10.92 -7.99 23.42
CA ARG A 72 10.16 -9.12 22.83
C ARG A 72 8.70 -8.73 22.54
N GLY A 73 8.06 -7.96 23.42
CA GLY A 73 6.71 -7.43 23.20
C GLY A 73 6.62 -6.41 22.05
N SER A 74 7.63 -5.52 21.91
CA SER A 74 7.64 -4.56 20.80
C SER A 74 7.83 -5.26 19.44
N ARG A 75 8.64 -6.32 19.39
CA ARG A 75 8.82 -7.13 18.17
C ARG A 75 7.52 -7.81 17.75
N ILE A 76 6.78 -8.39 18.69
CA ILE A 76 5.49 -9.03 18.40
C ILE A 76 4.51 -7.99 17.84
N ALA A 77 4.40 -6.81 18.47
CA ALA A 77 3.54 -5.74 17.97
C ALA A 77 3.93 -5.27 16.56
N VAL A 78 5.23 -5.11 16.29
CA VAL A 78 5.72 -4.73 14.97
C VAL A 78 5.39 -5.78 13.92
N VAL A 79 5.61 -7.07 14.21
CA VAL A 79 5.28 -8.17 13.29
C VAL A 79 3.78 -8.25 13.04
N ALA A 80 2.97 -8.12 14.10
CA ALA A 80 1.51 -8.19 14.00
C ALA A 80 0.91 -7.09 13.11
N VAL A 81 1.57 -5.94 12.98
CA VAL A 81 1.14 -4.84 12.12
C VAL A 81 1.78 -4.93 10.73
N ALA A 82 3.10 -5.15 10.67
CA ALA A 82 3.84 -5.11 9.41
C ALA A 82 3.46 -6.27 8.48
N VAL A 83 3.27 -7.49 9.00
CA VAL A 83 2.98 -8.65 8.16
C VAL A 83 1.65 -8.49 7.39
N PRO A 84 0.51 -8.13 8.04
CA PRO A 84 -0.72 -7.88 7.31
C PRO A 84 -0.61 -6.75 6.29
N LEU A 85 0.10 -5.67 6.62
CA LEU A 85 0.29 -4.53 5.70
C LEU A 85 1.11 -4.92 4.47
N LEU A 86 2.18 -5.71 4.65
CA LEU A 86 2.99 -6.21 3.55
C LEU A 86 2.21 -7.20 2.68
N ALA A 87 1.44 -8.10 3.30
CA ALA A 87 0.58 -9.04 2.57
C ALA A 87 -0.49 -8.30 1.77
N PHE A 88 -1.16 -7.31 2.37
CA PHE A 88 -2.13 -6.47 1.69
C PHE A 88 -1.49 -5.67 0.56
N GLY A 89 -0.33 -5.04 0.79
CA GLY A 89 0.37 -4.29 -0.25
C GLY A 89 0.85 -5.15 -1.41
N ALA A 90 1.29 -6.39 -1.16
CA ALA A 90 1.63 -7.35 -2.21
C ALA A 90 0.40 -7.69 -3.05
N TRP A 91 -0.73 -7.99 -2.41
CA TRP A 91 -2.01 -8.21 -3.11
C TRP A 91 -2.41 -6.99 -3.94
N ARG A 92 -2.33 -5.78 -3.37
CA ARG A 92 -2.61 -4.53 -4.10
C ARG A 92 -1.72 -4.35 -5.32
N ALA A 93 -0.43 -4.63 -5.22
CA ALA A 93 0.47 -4.55 -6.36
C ALA A 93 0.04 -5.47 -7.51
N THR A 94 -0.48 -6.67 -7.20
CA THR A 94 -1.02 -7.59 -8.24
C THR A 94 -2.29 -7.07 -8.89
N VAL A 95 -3.14 -6.34 -8.16
CA VAL A 95 -4.35 -5.71 -8.71
C VAL A 95 -4.01 -4.49 -9.57
N LEU A 96 -3.02 -3.68 -9.16
CA LEU A 96 -2.61 -2.48 -9.88
C LEU A 96 -1.80 -2.78 -11.15
N ALA A 97 -1.08 -3.90 -11.20
CA ALA A 97 -0.22 -4.27 -12.32
C ALA A 97 -0.90 -4.13 -13.69
N PRO A 98 -2.08 -4.72 -13.97
CA PRO A 98 -2.74 -4.56 -15.27
C PRO A 98 -3.23 -3.13 -15.54
N MET A 99 -3.53 -2.34 -14.51
CA MET A 99 -3.97 -0.95 -14.68
C MET A 99 -2.81 -0.01 -15.03
N LEU A 100 -1.59 -0.34 -14.59
CA LEU A 100 -0.39 0.47 -14.80
C LEU A 100 0.06 0.53 -16.25
N ASP A 101 -0.21 -0.50 -17.04
CA ASP A 101 0.08 -0.50 -18.48
C ASP A 101 -0.73 0.58 -19.22
N CYS A 102 -1.90 0.94 -18.70
CA CYS A 102 -2.73 2.04 -19.21
C CYS A 102 -2.44 3.40 -18.54
N SER A 103 -1.34 3.57 -17.80
CA SER A 103 -1.14 4.80 -17.03
C SER A 103 -1.12 6.05 -17.93
N GLY A 104 -1.87 7.07 -17.55
CA GLY A 104 -1.98 8.32 -18.34
C GLY A 104 -3.04 8.31 -19.45
N SER A 105 -3.81 7.23 -19.60
CA SER A 105 -4.98 7.15 -20.48
C SER A 105 -6.27 6.98 -19.68
N LEU A 106 -7.42 7.04 -20.36
CA LEU A 106 -8.66 6.55 -19.77
C LEU A 106 -8.63 5.02 -19.73
N ILE A 107 -9.30 4.43 -18.74
CA ILE A 107 -9.39 2.97 -18.57
C ILE A 107 -10.86 2.56 -18.40
N ALA A 108 -11.23 1.43 -18.99
CA ALA A 108 -12.52 0.80 -18.78
C ALA A 108 -12.32 -0.67 -18.40
N ARG A 109 -13.13 -1.15 -17.46
CA ARG A 109 -13.13 -2.55 -17.04
C ARG A 109 -14.08 -3.34 -17.94
N GLN A 110 -13.60 -4.48 -18.44
CA GLN A 110 -14.38 -5.41 -19.26
C GLN A 110 -15.06 -6.48 -18.40
N ASP A 111 -16.09 -7.13 -18.95
CA ASP A 111 -16.88 -8.17 -18.26
C ASP A 111 -16.06 -9.40 -17.86
N ASP A 112 -14.94 -9.65 -18.56
CA ASP A 112 -13.97 -10.71 -18.26
C ASP A 112 -12.99 -10.33 -17.14
N GLY A 113 -13.09 -9.10 -16.61
CA GLY A 113 -12.22 -8.56 -15.58
C GLY A 113 -10.92 -7.95 -16.10
N SER A 114 -10.71 -7.92 -17.43
CA SER A 114 -9.59 -7.21 -18.05
C SER A 114 -9.83 -5.71 -18.09
N TYR A 115 -8.79 -4.95 -18.41
CA TYR A 115 -8.84 -3.51 -18.54
C TYR A 115 -8.42 -3.10 -19.95
N GLU A 116 -9.21 -2.22 -20.59
CA GLU A 116 -8.87 -1.61 -21.87
C GLU A 116 -8.47 -0.15 -21.69
N CYS A 117 -7.42 0.25 -22.42
CA CYS A 117 -6.91 1.62 -22.43
C CYS A 117 -7.53 2.42 -23.57
N TYR A 118 -7.94 3.66 -23.30
CA TYR A 118 -8.50 4.59 -24.27
C TYR A 118 -7.71 5.91 -24.24
N GLY A 119 -7.15 6.31 -25.39
CA GLY A 119 -6.33 7.51 -25.56
C GLY A 119 -6.88 8.46 -26.61
#